data_AF-A0A9P0CXR6-F1
#
_entry.id   AF-A0A9P0CXR6-F1
#
_cell.length_a   1.000
_cell.length_b   1.000
_cell.length_c   1.000
_cell.angle_alpha   90.00
_cell.angle_beta   90.00
_cell.angle_gamma   90.00
#
_symmetry.space_group_name_H-M   'P 1'
#
loop_
_entity.id
_entity.type
_entity.pdbx_description
1 polymer ?
#
loop_
_entity_poly.entity_id
_entity_poly.type
_entity_poly.pdbx_seq_one_letter_code
_entity_poly.pdbx_strand_id
1 'polypeptide(L)'
;MDDLRPHQIELQQLGELAGIHMDFKVFRLIIELLNMGYNADIIYSLLKIIKRSRNPKTRAAVASQPKTLSQKVKNANEKKS
;
A
#
# COMPACT_ATOMS: atom_id res chain seq x y z
N MET A 1 1.67 -26.74 9.39
CA MET A 1 2.63 -25.65 9.20
C MET A 1 3.64 -25.79 10.31
N ASP A 2 4.90 -25.99 9.97
CA ASP A 2 5.98 -26.06 10.96
C ASP A 2 6.20 -24.68 11.57
N ASP A 3 6.51 -24.62 12.87
CA ASP A 3 6.79 -23.37 13.56
C ASP A 3 8.13 -22.80 13.09
N LEU A 4 8.10 -21.67 12.40
CA LEU A 4 9.28 -21.01 11.83
C LEU A 4 10.05 -20.14 12.85
N ARG A 5 9.54 -19.95 14.07
CA ARG A 5 10.17 -19.08 15.07
C ARG A 5 11.62 -19.47 15.42
N PRO A 6 11.98 -20.76 15.57
CA PRO A 6 13.35 -21.16 15.90
C PRO A 6 14.36 -20.83 14.79
N HIS A 7 13.90 -20.67 13.55
CA HIS A 7 14.76 -20.53 12.37
C HIS A 7 14.81 -19.09 11.82
N GLN A 8 14.36 -18.10 12.59
CA GLN A 8 14.27 -16.71 12.10
C GLN A 8 15.62 -16.13 11.69
N ILE A 9 16.71 -16.50 12.37
CA ILE A 9 18.05 -16.00 12.08
C ILE A 9 18.55 -16.59 10.76
N GLU A 10 18.44 -17.91 10.61
CA GLU A 10 18.88 -18.64 9.42
C GLU A 10 18.08 -18.21 8.19
N LEU A 11 16.76 -18.03 8.33
CA LEU A 11 15.91 -17.57 7.24
C LEU A 11 16.21 -16.11 6.86
N GLN A 12 16.60 -15.25 7.81
CA GLN A 12 17.05 -13.90 7.51
C GLN A 12 18.37 -13.93 6.71
N GLN A 13 19.36 -14.70 7.19
CA GLN A 13 20.65 -14.85 6.51
C GLN A 13 20.48 -15.41 5.09
N LEU A 14 19.58 -16.37 4.91
CA LEU A 14 19.23 -16.90 3.60
C LEU A 14 18.65 -15.82 2.69
N GLY A 15 17.76 -14.97 3.22
CA GLY A 15 17.23 -13.81 2.51
C GLY A 15 18.32 -12.85 2.07
N GLU A 16 19.26 -12.52 2.96
CA GLU A 16 20.39 -11.63 2.67
C GLU A 16 21.29 -12.21 1.57
N LEU A 17 21.60 -13.51 1.63
CA LEU A 17 22.36 -14.23 0.60
C LEU A 17 21.62 -14.24 -0.75
N ALA A 18 20.29 -14.28 -0.73
CA ALA A 18 19.45 -14.17 -1.93
C ALA A 18 19.30 -12.72 -2.43
N GLY A 19 19.99 -11.75 -1.82
CA GLY A 19 19.91 -10.33 -2.19
C GLY A 19 18.64 -9.63 -1.70
N ILE A 20 17.89 -10.24 -0.77
CA ILE A 20 16.73 -9.64 -0.15
C ILE A 20 17.19 -8.87 1.08
N HIS A 21 17.24 -7.54 0.95
CA HIS A 21 17.57 -6.66 2.06
C HIS A 21 16.28 -6.09 2.66
N MET A 22 15.93 -6.54 3.85
CA MET A 22 14.72 -6.15 4.57
C MET A 22 15.03 -5.94 6.05
N ASP A 23 14.40 -4.94 6.66
CA ASP A 23 14.50 -4.74 8.11
C ASP A 23 14.07 -5.98 8.89
N PHE A 24 14.87 -6.34 9.90
CA PHE A 24 14.60 -7.51 10.75
C PHE A 24 13.20 -7.51 11.37
N LYS A 25 12.69 -6.33 11.75
CA LYS A 25 11.32 -6.19 12.30
C LYS A 25 10.24 -6.57 11.28
N VAL A 26 10.43 -6.21 10.01
CA VAL A 26 9.50 -6.52 8.93
C VAL A 26 9.59 -8.01 8.61
N PHE A 27 10.81 -8.56 8.56
CA PHE A 27 11.03 -9.98 8.37
C PHE A 27 10.33 -10.82 9.45
N ARG A 28 10.52 -10.48 10.73
CA ARG A 28 9.85 -11.15 11.86
C ARG A 28 8.34 -11.12 11.73
N LEU A 29 7.76 -9.98 11.35
CA LEU A 29 6.31 -9.85 11.13
C LEU A 29 5.81 -10.81 10.03
N ILE A 30 6.56 -10.96 8.94
CA ILE A 30 6.21 -11.89 7.85
C ILE A 30 6.22 -13.33 8.36
N ILE A 31 7.21 -13.72 9.14
CA ILE A 31 7.30 -15.05 9.75
C ILE A 31 6.10 -15.31 10.69
N GLU A 32 5.72 -14.35 11.53
CA GLU A 32 4.53 -14.49 12.39
C GLU A 32 3.24 -14.69 11.57
N LEU A 33 3.06 -13.94 10.48
CA LEU A 33 1.91 -14.12 9.59
C LEU A 33 1.89 -15.52 8.94
N LEU A 34 3.05 -16.03 8.51
CA LEU A 34 3.15 -17.38 7.97
C LEU A 34 2.81 -18.45 9.03
N ASN A 35 3.28 -18.28 10.25
CA ASN A 35 2.97 -19.19 11.37
C ASN A 35 1.48 -19.16 11.76
N MET A 36 0.80 -18.03 11.60
CA MET A 36 -0.65 -17.93 11.76
C MET A 36 -1.44 -18.59 10.63
N GLY A 37 -0.76 -19.09 9.58
CA GLY A 37 -1.38 -19.78 8.45
C GLY A 37 -1.81 -18.86 7.31
N TYR A 38 -1.39 -17.60 7.29
CA TYR A 38 -1.65 -16.72 6.15
C TYR A 38 -0.84 -17.18 4.93
N ASN A 39 -1.47 -17.13 3.76
CA ASN A 39 -0.83 -17.49 2.49
C ASN A 39 0.21 -16.42 2.08
N ALA A 40 1.39 -16.86 1.64
CA ALA A 40 2.49 -16.01 1.22
C ALA A 40 2.11 -15.03 0.08
N ASP A 41 1.27 -15.43 -0.87
CA ASP A 41 0.81 -14.58 -1.98
C ASP A 41 -0.05 -13.42 -1.49
N ILE A 42 -0.87 -13.66 -0.45
CA ILE A 42 -1.70 -12.63 0.18
C ILE A 42 -0.79 -11.64 0.92
N ILE A 43 0.16 -12.14 1.71
CA ILE A 43 1.14 -11.30 2.42
C ILE A 43 1.92 -10.43 1.41
N TYR A 44 2.42 -11.03 0.33
CA TYR A 44 3.12 -10.31 -0.73
C TYR A 44 2.25 -9.22 -1.37
N SER A 45 0.99 -9.55 -1.69
CA SER A 45 0.04 -8.60 -2.27
C SER A 45 -0.21 -7.40 -1.34
N LEU A 46 -0.38 -7.65 -0.03
CA LEU A 46 -0.53 -6.61 0.98
C LEU A 46 0.70 -5.69 1.06
N LEU A 47 1.91 -6.27 1.13
CA LEU A 47 3.15 -5.51 1.15
C LEU A 47 3.32 -4.65 -0.12
N LYS A 48 2.95 -5.19 -1.28
CA LYS A 48 2.97 -4.46 -2.57
C LYS A 48 2.01 -3.28 -2.58
N ILE A 49 0.81 -3.42 -2.01
CA ILE A 49 -0.17 -2.33 -1.87
C ILE A 49 0.37 -1.24 -0.94
N ILE A 50 0.90 -1.62 0.23
CA ILE A 50 1.48 -0.69 1.21
C ILE A 50 2.66 0.09 0.61
N LYS A 51 3.54 -0.59 -0.13
CA LYS A 51 4.67 0.06 -0.80
C LYS A 51 4.20 1.07 -1.84
N ARG A 52 3.13 0.77 -2.58
CA ARG A 52 2.53 1.69 -3.58
C ARG A 52 1.83 2.88 -2.93
N SER A 53 1.10 2.68 -1.82
CA SER A 53 0.34 3.76 -1.16
C SER A 53 1.23 4.79 -0.48
N ARG A 54 2.44 4.39 -0.06
CA ARG A 54 3.47 5.29 0.47
C ARG A 54 4.13 6.17 -0.59
N ASN A 55 3.83 5.96 -1.87
CA ASN A 55 4.35 6.79 -2.95
C ASN A 55 3.46 8.06 -3.09
N PRO A 56 3.94 9.26 -2.71
CA PRO A 56 3.12 10.47 -2.64
C PRO A 56 2.59 10.92 -4.02
N LYS A 57 3.22 10.47 -5.12
CA LYS A 57 2.80 10.77 -6.49
C LYS A 57 1.38 10.29 -6.82
N THR A 58 0.87 9.26 -6.16
CA THR A 58 -0.51 8.76 -6.35
C THR A 58 -1.56 9.50 -5.52
N ARG A 59 -1.16 10.25 -4.48
CA ARG A 59 -2.10 10.95 -3.59
C ARG A 59 -2.47 12.34 -4.12
N ALA A 60 -1.62 12.95 -4.94
CA ALA A 60 -1.84 14.28 -5.51
C ALA A 60 -2.86 14.30 -6.68
N ALA A 61 -3.16 13.16 -7.30
CA ALA A 61 -4.09 13.11 -8.44
C ALA A 61 -5.58 13.10 -8.06
N VAL A 62 -5.90 12.94 -6.77
CA VAL A 62 -7.31 12.87 -6.28
C VAL A 62 -7.74 14.17 -5.57
N ALA A 63 -6.80 15.06 -5.25
CA ALA A 63 -7.06 16.26 -4.46
C ALA A 63 -7.29 17.54 -5.28
N SER A 64 -7.26 17.48 -6.61
CA SER A 64 -7.46 18.66 -7.46
C SER A 64 -8.43 18.42 -8.61
N GLN A 65 -9.69 18.15 -8.28
CA GLN A 65 -10.78 18.59 -9.15
C GLN A 65 -11.55 19.72 -8.47
N PRO A 66 -11.26 20.99 -8.80
CA PRO A 66 -12.22 22.05 -8.55
C PRO A 66 -13.44 21.76 -9.44
N LYS A 67 -14.57 21.44 -8.82
CA LYS A 67 -15.87 21.36 -9.50
C LYS A 67 -16.29 22.76 -9.96
N THR A 68 -15.77 23.24 -11.09
CA THR A 68 -16.31 24.41 -11.80
C THR A 68 -17.44 23.97 -12.73
N LEU A 69 -18.59 23.64 -12.14
CA LEU A 69 -19.81 23.29 -12.89
C LEU A 69 -21.07 23.66 -12.11
N SER A 70 -21.23 24.96 -11.81
CA SER A 70 -22.53 25.58 -11.49
C SER A 70 -22.38 27.08 -11.28
N GLN A 71 -22.32 27.86 -12.37
CA GLN A 71 -22.84 29.24 -12.42
C GLN A 71 -22.74 29.80 -13.85
N LYS A 72 -23.46 29.18 -14.79
CA LYS A 72 -23.84 29.85 -16.05
C LYS A 72 -25.33 29.65 -16.33
N VAL A 73 -26.16 29.90 -15.32
CA VAL A 73 -27.62 30.05 -15.49
C VAL A 73 -28.07 31.16 -14.53
N LYS A 74 -27.76 32.42 -14.84
CA LYS A 74 -28.47 33.59 -14.26
C LYS A 74 -28.36 34.89 -15.07
N ASN A 75 -27.89 34.85 -16.32
CA ASN A 75 -27.84 36.04 -17.19
C ASN A 75 -28.71 35.87 -18.45
N ALA A 76 -29.92 35.33 -18.31
CA ALA A 76 -30.85 35.19 -19.44
C ALA A 76 -32.27 35.74 -19.17
N ASN A 77 -32.57 36.33 -18.01
CA ASN A 77 -33.93 36.76 -17.72
C ASN A 77 -34.01 38.05 -16.91
N GLU A 78 -33.62 39.20 -17.50
CA GLU A 78 -34.11 40.54 -17.11
C GLU A 78 -33.68 41.67 -18.08
N LYS A 79 -33.58 41.38 -19.38
CA LYS A 79 -33.73 42.40 -20.44
C LYS A 79 -35.11 42.23 -21.07
N LYS A 80 -36.15 42.65 -20.36
CA LYS A 80 -37.49 43.01 -20.85
C LYS A 80 -38.39 43.32 -19.65
N SER A 81 -38.33 44.57 -19.18
CA SER A 81 -39.51 45.36 -18.84
C SER A 81 -39.14 46.83 -18.79
#